data_AF-A0A917NY48-F1
#
_entry.id   AF-A0A917NY48-F1
#
_cell.length_a   1.000
_cell.length_b   1.000
_cell.length_c   1.000
_cell.angle_alpha   90.00
_cell.angle_beta   90.00
_cell.angle_gamma   90.00
#
_symmetry.space_group_name_H-M   'P 1'
#
loop_
_entity.id
_entity.type
_entity.pdbx_description
1 polymer ?
#
loop_
_entity_poly.entity_id
_entity_poly.type
_entity_poly.pdbx_seq_one_letter_code
_entity_poly.pdbx_strand_id
1 'polypeptide(L)'
;MSAPARKDLPEAREVCPTTSRRLLAEGALLVDVREAAEVNQRAFAGCEQLRIPLSEFEHRWAEIPRDRDVILACAVGQRSLKATYYLMYQGYDRVMNMQHGLQRWAARGFPVTGDAVGAPMAADGCCGGAEPATEASACCDTAKAPASGCCC
;
A
#
# COMPACT_ATOMS: atom_id res chain seq x y z
N MET A 1 -2.22 -16.85 35.35
CA MET A 1 -1.64 -16.88 34.00
C MET A 1 -1.49 -15.44 33.56
N SER A 2 -0.25 -14.93 33.50
CA SER A 2 0.01 -13.54 33.10
C SER A 2 -0.49 -13.30 31.69
N ALA A 3 -1.37 -12.31 31.52
CA ALA A 3 -1.52 -11.67 30.22
C ALA A 3 -0.13 -11.21 29.78
N PRO A 4 0.34 -11.54 28.56
CA PRO A 4 1.59 -10.98 28.09
C PRO A 4 1.43 -9.46 28.09
N ALA A 5 2.44 -8.78 28.64
CA ALA A 5 2.52 -7.33 28.74
C ALA A 5 2.03 -6.68 27.44
N ARG A 6 1.40 -5.50 27.54
CA ARG A 6 1.24 -4.57 26.41
C ARG A 6 2.64 -4.32 25.85
N LYS A 7 3.13 -5.17 24.95
CA LYS A 7 4.36 -4.92 24.21
C LYS A 7 4.08 -3.61 23.48
N ASP A 8 4.97 -2.64 23.66
CA ASP A 8 5.04 -1.44 22.84
C ASP A 8 5.19 -1.88 21.38
N LEU A 9 4.05 -2.11 20.73
CA LEU A 9 4.00 -2.52 19.34
C LEU A 9 4.48 -1.31 18.54
N PRO A 10 5.58 -1.44 17.77
CA PRO A 10 6.00 -0.36 16.91
C PRO A 10 4.92 -0.09 15.86
N GLU A 11 4.92 1.13 15.31
CA GLU A 11 4.01 1.48 14.23
C GLU A 11 4.20 0.52 13.04
N ALA A 12 3.09 0.09 12.44
CA ALA A 12 3.14 -0.81 11.31
C ALA A 12 3.88 -0.14 10.15
N ARG A 13 4.84 -0.85 9.57
CA ARG A 13 5.58 -0.34 8.40
C ARG A 13 4.62 -0.20 7.22
N GLU A 14 4.46 1.01 6.73
CA GLU A 14 3.60 1.28 5.59
C GLU A 14 4.41 1.50 4.30
N VAL A 15 3.94 0.91 3.20
CA VAL A 15 4.60 1.00 1.89
C VAL A 15 3.60 1.43 0.81
N CYS A 16 4.05 2.24 -0.12
CA CYS A 16 3.23 2.62 -1.27
C CYS A 16 3.16 1.47 -2.29
N PRO A 17 2.16 1.47 -3.21
CA PRO A 17 2.04 0.42 -4.23
C PRO A 17 3.27 0.24 -5.12
N THR A 18 4.02 1.31 -5.41
CA THR A 18 5.24 1.25 -6.21
C THR A 18 6.35 0.48 -5.48
N THR A 19 6.57 0.78 -4.19
CA THR A 19 7.53 0.07 -3.35
C THR A 19 7.10 -1.37 -3.14
N SER A 20 5.81 -1.61 -2.90
CA SER A 20 5.28 -2.96 -2.80
C SER A 20 5.56 -3.78 -4.05
N ARG A 21 5.34 -3.21 -5.25
CA ARG A 21 5.65 -3.91 -6.51
C ARG A 21 7.13 -4.30 -6.60
N ARG A 22 8.03 -3.41 -6.18
CA ARG A 22 9.48 -3.70 -6.16
C ARG A 22 9.80 -4.86 -5.22
N LEU A 23 9.30 -4.81 -3.99
CA LEU A 23 9.50 -5.85 -2.99
C LEU A 23 8.92 -7.20 -3.44
N LEU A 24 7.75 -7.21 -4.10
CA LEU A 24 7.17 -8.43 -4.66
C LEU A 24 8.06 -9.05 -5.75
N ALA A 25 8.71 -8.23 -6.57
CA ALA A 25 9.68 -8.70 -7.56
C ALA A 25 10.99 -9.21 -6.91
N GLU A 26 11.34 -8.71 -5.73
CA GLU A 26 12.47 -9.19 -4.92
C GLU A 26 12.14 -10.48 -4.13
N GLY A 27 10.90 -10.98 -4.21
CA GLY A 27 10.46 -12.21 -3.54
C GLY A 27 9.64 -11.99 -2.27
N ALA A 28 9.08 -10.80 -2.02
CA ALA A 28 8.07 -10.63 -0.98
C ALA A 28 6.77 -11.38 -1.32
N LEU A 29 5.99 -11.75 -0.30
CA LEU A 29 4.67 -12.36 -0.48
C LEU A 29 3.58 -11.30 -0.33
N LEU A 30 2.63 -11.24 -1.27
CA LEU A 30 1.43 -10.41 -1.10
C LEU A 30 0.33 -11.20 -0.37
N VAL A 31 -0.21 -10.67 0.73
CA VAL A 31 -1.36 -11.24 1.42
C VAL A 31 -2.57 -10.36 1.17
N ASP A 32 -3.55 -10.88 0.44
CA ASP A 32 -4.81 -10.21 0.17
C ASP A 32 -5.83 -10.57 1.25
N VAL A 33 -6.23 -9.58 2.05
CA VAL A 33 -7.18 -9.76 3.16
C VAL A 33 -8.63 -9.45 2.81
N ARG A 34 -8.94 -9.29 1.52
CA ARG A 34 -10.31 -9.06 1.04
C ARG A 34 -11.12 -10.36 1.01
N GLU A 35 -12.43 -10.20 0.99
CA GLU A 35 -13.34 -11.34 0.89
C GLU A 35 -13.23 -12.01 -0.48
N ALA A 36 -13.43 -13.33 -0.54
CA ALA A 36 -13.26 -14.12 -1.77
C ALA A 36 -14.10 -13.58 -2.95
N ALA A 37 -15.29 -13.06 -2.67
CA ALA A 37 -16.15 -12.43 -3.67
C ALA A 37 -15.52 -11.18 -4.31
N GLU A 38 -14.80 -10.36 -3.54
CA GLU A 38 -14.08 -9.18 -4.07
C GLU A 38 -12.87 -9.60 -4.89
N VAL A 39 -12.13 -10.61 -4.43
CA VAL A 39 -10.93 -11.11 -5.11
C VAL A 39 -11.29 -11.77 -6.44
N ASN A 40 -12.41 -12.47 -6.51
CA ASN A 40 -12.91 -13.10 -7.74
C ASN A 40 -13.32 -12.07 -8.81
N GLN A 41 -13.77 -10.88 -8.39
CA GLN A 41 -14.07 -9.77 -9.32
C GLN A 41 -12.79 -9.10 -9.81
N ARG A 42 -11.87 -8.80 -8.88
CA ARG A 42 -10.60 -8.16 -9.19
C ARG A 42 -9.52 -8.54 -8.19
N ALA A 43 -8.42 -9.11 -8.67
CA ALA A 43 -7.28 -9.53 -7.87
C ALA A 43 -5.97 -8.88 -8.34
N PHE A 44 -4.95 -8.92 -7.49
CA PHE A 44 -3.59 -8.62 -7.90
C PHE A 44 -3.09 -9.73 -8.85
N ALA A 45 -2.24 -9.35 -9.80
CA ALA A 45 -1.64 -10.28 -10.76
C ALA A 45 -0.14 -10.03 -10.90
N GLY A 46 0.58 -10.98 -11.51
CA GLY A 46 2.03 -10.85 -11.77
C GLY A 46 2.90 -10.91 -10.52
N CYS A 47 2.38 -11.42 -9.39
CA CYS A 47 3.10 -11.61 -8.14
C CYS A 47 2.58 -12.84 -7.41
N GLU A 48 3.39 -13.37 -6.50
CA GLU A 48 2.96 -14.42 -5.58
C GLU A 48 2.01 -13.82 -4.54
N GLN A 49 0.79 -14.36 -4.49
CA GLN A 49 -0.25 -13.86 -3.59
C GLN A 49 -0.89 -15.00 -2.79
N LEU A 50 -1.13 -14.73 -1.52
CA LEU A 50 -1.87 -15.58 -0.60
C LEU A 50 -3.17 -14.88 -0.21
N ARG A 51 -4.31 -15.52 -0.48
CA ARG A 51 -5.64 -14.95 -0.24
C ARG A 51 -6.17 -15.48 1.08
N ILE A 52 -6.29 -14.61 2.07
CA ILE A 52 -6.81 -14.96 3.40
C ILE A 52 -7.85 -13.91 3.76
N PRO A 53 -9.16 -14.20 3.58
CA PRO A 53 -10.22 -13.27 3.96
C PRO A 53 -10.08 -12.80 5.40
N LEU A 54 -10.39 -11.53 5.67
CA LEU A 54 -10.29 -10.99 7.03
C LEU A 54 -11.11 -11.81 8.04
N SER A 55 -12.25 -12.34 7.60
CA SER A 55 -13.14 -13.22 8.39
C SER A 55 -12.47 -14.53 8.84
N GLU A 56 -11.48 -15.03 8.09
CA GLU A 56 -10.74 -16.26 8.39
C GLU A 56 -9.33 -15.99 8.93
N PHE A 57 -8.89 -14.73 8.93
CA PHE A 57 -7.50 -14.33 9.17
C PHE A 57 -6.99 -14.78 10.54
N GLU A 58 -7.81 -14.66 11.57
CA GLU A 58 -7.49 -15.09 12.94
C GLU A 58 -7.29 -16.61 13.09
N HIS A 59 -7.80 -17.41 12.15
CA HIS A 59 -7.60 -18.87 12.12
C HIS A 59 -6.46 -19.28 11.18
N ARG A 60 -6.18 -18.48 10.14
CA ARG A 60 -5.29 -18.82 9.03
C ARG A 60 -3.99 -18.04 8.97
N TRP A 61 -3.77 -17.08 9.87
CA TRP A 61 -2.55 -16.27 9.93
C TRP A 61 -1.25 -17.11 10.00
N ALA A 62 -1.32 -18.32 10.56
CA ALA A 62 -0.18 -19.22 10.65
C ALA A 62 0.29 -19.79 9.29
N GLU A 63 -0.52 -19.68 8.24
CA GLU A 63 -0.12 -20.04 6.86
C GLU A 63 0.90 -19.04 6.28
N ILE A 64 0.99 -17.84 6.87
CA ILE A 64 1.85 -16.77 6.37
C ILE A 64 3.30 -17.08 6.76
N PRO A 65 4.24 -17.16 5.79
CA PRO A 65 5.64 -17.44 6.08
C PRO A 65 6.28 -16.30 6.87
N ARG A 66 7.16 -16.65 7.81
CA ARG A 66 7.93 -15.69 8.64
C ARG A 66 9.34 -15.41 8.11
N ASP A 67 9.79 -16.21 7.14
CA ASP A 67 11.17 -16.20 6.63
C ASP A 67 11.42 -15.12 5.55
N ARG A 68 10.35 -14.51 5.02
CA ARG A 68 10.40 -13.50 3.94
C ARG A 68 9.54 -12.30 4.26
N ASP A 69 9.73 -11.22 3.52
CA ASP A 69 8.91 -10.02 3.62
C ASP A 69 7.47 -10.30 3.17
N VAL A 70 6.52 -9.85 3.98
CA VAL A 70 5.08 -10.03 3.75
C VAL A 70 4.41 -8.68 3.64
N ILE A 71 3.67 -8.48 2.56
CA ILE A 71 2.95 -7.25 2.27
C ILE A 71 1.46 -7.55 2.35
N LEU A 72 0.76 -6.92 3.28
CA LEU A 72 -0.68 -7.04 3.41
C LEU A 72 -1.36 -5.96 2.58
N ALA A 73 -2.34 -6.36 1.79
CA ALA A 73 -3.13 -5.45 0.97
C ALA A 73 -4.63 -5.75 1.11
N CYS A 74 -5.43 -4.68 1.03
CA CYS A 74 -6.88 -4.79 0.90
C CYS A 74 -7.36 -3.84 -0.21
N ALA A 75 -8.64 -3.45 -0.21
CA ALA A 75 -9.16 -2.53 -1.23
C ALA A 75 -8.52 -1.13 -1.14
N VAL A 76 -8.37 -0.58 0.07
CA VAL A 76 -7.97 0.82 0.32
C VAL A 76 -6.89 1.01 1.41
N GLY A 77 -6.39 -0.07 2.02
CA GLY A 77 -5.33 -0.05 3.05
C GLY A 77 -5.80 -0.18 4.51
N GLN A 78 -7.09 0.04 4.83
CA GLN A 78 -7.57 0.05 6.23
C GLN A 78 -7.69 -1.34 6.87
N ARG A 79 -8.23 -2.33 6.13
CA ARG A 79 -8.37 -3.71 6.62
C ARG A 79 -7.01 -4.41 6.74
N SER A 80 -6.13 -4.17 5.77
CA SER A 80 -4.76 -4.69 5.78
C SER A 80 -3.92 -4.11 6.91
N LEU A 81 -4.14 -2.85 7.30
CA LEU A 81 -3.46 -2.27 8.46
C LEU A 81 -3.81 -3.02 9.76
N LYS A 82 -5.09 -3.33 9.99
CA LYS A 82 -5.52 -4.13 11.15
C LYS A 82 -4.90 -5.53 11.15
N ALA A 83 -4.89 -6.18 9.99
CA ALA A 83 -4.26 -7.49 9.81
C ALA A 83 -2.74 -7.44 10.04
N THR A 84 -2.09 -6.33 9.65
CA THR A 84 -0.65 -6.11 9.88
C THR A 84 -0.36 -6.03 11.38
N TYR A 85 -1.11 -5.21 12.12
CA TYR A 85 -0.97 -5.14 13.58
C TYR A 85 -1.25 -6.48 14.27
N TYR A 86 -2.22 -7.25 13.75
CA TYR A 86 -2.49 -8.59 14.27
C TYR A 86 -1.28 -9.51 14.10
N LEU A 87 -0.63 -9.53 12.92
CA LEU A 87 0.58 -10.33 12.71
C LEU A 87 1.76 -9.84 13.56
N MET A 88 1.94 -8.53 13.71
CA MET A 88 2.96 -7.97 14.61
C MET A 88 2.74 -8.44 16.04
N TYR A 89 1.48 -8.49 16.51
CA TYR A 89 1.14 -9.04 17.81
C TYR A 89 1.47 -10.53 17.94
N GLN A 90 1.31 -11.30 16.86
CA GLN A 90 1.73 -12.71 16.79
C GLN A 90 3.25 -12.92 16.67
N GLY A 91 4.03 -11.83 16.61
CA GLY A 91 5.49 -11.86 16.53
C GLY A 91 6.04 -11.95 15.11
N TYR A 92 5.34 -11.40 14.12
CA TYR A 92 5.90 -11.18 12.78
C TYR A 92 6.65 -9.84 12.74
N ASP A 93 7.95 -9.87 12.44
CA ASP A 93 8.78 -8.66 12.34
C ASP A 93 8.85 -8.09 10.91
N ARG A 94 8.60 -8.92 9.88
CA ARG A 94 8.78 -8.60 8.46
C ARG A 94 7.45 -8.37 7.73
N VAL A 95 6.50 -7.69 8.37
CA VAL A 95 5.18 -7.39 7.80
C VAL A 95 5.03 -5.92 7.46
N MET A 96 4.37 -5.64 6.34
CA MET A 96 4.17 -4.29 5.84
C MET A 96 2.74 -4.10 5.34
N ASN A 97 2.14 -2.93 5.61
CA ASN A 97 0.84 -2.56 5.06
C ASN A 97 1.02 -1.83 3.72
N MET A 98 0.31 -2.27 2.68
CA MET A 98 0.22 -1.53 1.42
C MET A 98 -0.81 -0.40 1.53
N GLN A 99 -0.32 0.85 1.49
CA GLN A 99 -1.18 2.03 1.51
C GLN A 99 -2.05 2.11 0.25
N HIS A 100 -3.31 2.53 0.44
CA HIS A 100 -4.32 2.69 -0.60
C HIS A 100 -4.70 1.41 -1.38
N GLY A 101 -4.14 0.26 -1.00
CA GLY A 101 -4.55 -1.07 -1.44
C GLY A 101 -4.64 -1.25 -2.96
N LEU A 102 -5.54 -2.15 -3.37
CA LEU A 102 -5.77 -2.50 -4.77
C LEU A 102 -6.22 -1.29 -5.60
N GLN A 103 -6.98 -0.34 -5.04
CA GLN A 103 -7.44 0.83 -5.80
C GLN A 103 -6.28 1.63 -6.39
N ARG A 104 -5.27 1.96 -5.57
CA ARG A 104 -4.10 2.72 -6.07
C ARG A 104 -3.17 1.85 -6.90
N TRP A 105 -3.08 0.55 -6.61
CA TRP A 105 -2.36 -0.41 -7.47
C TRP A 105 -2.93 -0.41 -8.90
N ALA A 106 -4.25 -0.55 -9.00
CA ALA A 106 -5.01 -0.48 -10.24
C ALA A 106 -4.87 0.87 -10.95
N ALA A 107 -5.01 1.98 -10.21
CA ALA A 107 -4.90 3.33 -10.77
C ALA A 107 -3.51 3.62 -11.35
N ARG A 108 -2.46 2.94 -10.86
CA ARG A 108 -1.10 3.01 -11.41
C ARG A 108 -0.90 2.14 -12.66
N GLY A 109 -1.93 1.43 -13.12
CA GLY A 109 -1.84 0.52 -14.27
C GLY A 109 -1.02 -0.74 -13.98
N PHE A 110 -0.90 -1.14 -12.71
CA PHE A 110 -0.22 -2.37 -12.36
C PHE A 110 -1.07 -3.61 -12.68
N PRO A 111 -0.45 -4.79 -12.88
CA PRO A 111 -1.15 -5.99 -13.29
C PRO A 111 -2.22 -6.40 -12.27
N VAL A 112 -3.44 -6.61 -12.78
CA VAL A 112 -4.60 -7.10 -12.04
C VAL A 112 -5.32 -8.17 -12.87
N THR A 113 -5.91 -9.15 -12.20
CA THR A 113 -6.79 -10.15 -12.83
C THR A 113 -8.24 -9.74 -12.62
N GLY A 114 -9.09 -9.84 -13.64
CA GLY A 114 -10.52 -9.51 -13.59
C GLY A 114 -10.90 -8.33 -14.50
N ASP A 115 -12.19 -8.20 -14.81
CA ASP A 115 -12.69 -7.23 -15.78
C ASP A 115 -12.42 -5.79 -15.35
N ALA A 116 -11.63 -5.09 -16.17
CA ALA A 116 -11.25 -3.71 -15.99
C ALA A 116 -12.41 -2.79 -16.40
N VAL A 117 -13.46 -2.70 -15.58
CA VAL A 117 -14.49 -1.67 -15.79
C VAL A 117 -14.35 -0.58 -14.74
N GLY A 118 -13.62 0.48 -15.11
CA GLY A 118 -13.73 1.80 -14.50
C GLY A 118 -12.78 2.11 -13.35
N ALA A 119 -11.67 2.80 -13.67
CA ALA A 119 -11.37 4.10 -13.09
C ALA A 119 -10.13 4.71 -13.78
N PRO A 120 -10.28 5.73 -14.64
CA PRO A 120 -9.25 6.74 -14.81
C PRO A 120 -9.34 7.77 -13.68
N MET A 121 -8.22 8.45 -13.43
CA MET A 121 -8.01 9.61 -12.55
C MET A 121 -7.80 9.28 -11.05
N ALA A 122 -6.76 9.72 -10.35
CA ALA A 122 -5.68 10.65 -10.68
C ALA A 122 -4.37 10.13 -10.07
N ALA A 123 -3.32 10.08 -10.89
CA ALA A 123 -1.95 9.97 -10.40
C ALA A 123 -1.50 11.35 -9.91
N ASP A 124 -1.93 11.73 -8.70
CA ASP A 124 -1.19 12.75 -7.96
C ASP A 124 -0.20 12.04 -7.03
N GLY A 125 1.07 12.31 -7.31
CA GLY A 125 2.22 11.57 -6.86
C GLY A 125 2.33 11.54 -5.34
N CYS A 126 2.57 10.34 -4.80
CA CYS A 126 3.00 10.21 -3.40
C CYS A 126 4.44 9.69 -3.31
N CYS A 127 5.13 9.56 -4.45
CA CYS A 127 6.53 9.13 -4.49
C CYS A 127 7.25 9.90 -5.61
N GLY A 128 7.85 11.03 -5.23
CA GLY A 128 8.66 11.85 -6.12
C GLY A 128 8.93 13.22 -5.53
N GLY A 129 9.85 13.30 -4.58
CA GLY A 129 10.86 14.36 -4.68
C GLY A 129 11.67 14.04 -5.93
N ALA A 130 11.26 14.60 -7.06
CA ALA A 130 12.01 14.65 -8.31
C ALA A 130 11.29 15.67 -9.19
N GLU A 131 11.87 16.87 -9.24
CA GLU A 131 11.41 17.97 -10.08
C GLU A 131 11.31 17.52 -11.55
N PRO A 132 10.22 17.82 -12.26
CA PRO A 132 10.24 17.78 -13.71
C PRO A 132 10.88 19.09 -14.19
N ALA A 133 12.17 19.04 -14.49
CA ALA A 133 12.74 19.96 -15.45
C ALA A 133 12.04 19.70 -16.79
N THR A 134 11.18 20.62 -17.22
CA THR A 134 11.20 21.28 -18.53
C THR A 134 9.81 21.86 -18.85
N GLU A 135 9.80 23.18 -18.99
CA GLU A 135 8.84 24.03 -19.72
C GLU A 135 7.40 24.15 -19.16
N ALA A 136 7.22 25.11 -18.25
CA ALA A 136 6.01 25.91 -18.18
C ALA A 136 6.36 27.35 -18.58
N SER A 137 6.17 27.64 -19.86
CA SER A 137 6.19 29.00 -20.38
C SER A 137 4.97 29.76 -19.88
N ALA A 138 5.22 31.01 -19.48
CA ALA A 138 4.27 32.11 -19.35
C ALA A 138 3.16 31.98 -18.28
N CYS A 139 3.50 32.40 -17.06
CA CYS A 139 2.53 32.95 -16.10
C CYS A 139 3.18 34.10 -15.32
N CYS A 140 3.48 35.23 -15.98
CA CYS A 140 3.67 36.52 -15.28
C CYS A 140 3.49 37.73 -16.21
N ASP A 141 2.27 38.26 -16.29
CA ASP A 141 1.96 39.67 -16.55
C ASP A 141 0.49 39.82 -16.12
N THR A 142 0.05 40.68 -15.20
CA THR A 142 0.56 41.95 -14.70
C THR A 142 -0.13 42.21 -13.34
N ALA A 143 0.48 43.09 -12.54
CA ALA A 143 -0.14 43.93 -11.51
C ALA A 143 0.08 43.54 -10.02
N LYS A 144 1.27 43.93 -9.56
CA LYS A 144 1.47 44.90 -8.47
C LYS A 144 1.20 44.42 -7.03
N ALA A 145 2.25 43.87 -6.43
CA ALA A 145 2.53 44.07 -5.01
C ALA A 145 3.52 45.25 -4.85
N PRO A 146 3.47 46.04 -3.76
CA PRO A 146 4.66 46.68 -3.26
C PRO A 146 5.08 46.12 -1.89
N ALA A 147 6.32 45.63 -1.92
CA ALA A 147 7.39 45.87 -0.96
C ALA A 147 7.41 45.14 0.40
N SER A 148 8.61 44.54 0.60
CA SER A 148 9.22 44.02 1.84
C SER A 148 8.87 42.57 2.14
N GLY A 149 9.72 41.57 1.93
CA GLY A 149 11.12 41.50 1.55
C GLY A 149 11.68 40.20 2.12
N CYS A 150 12.26 39.35 1.27
CA CYS A 150 13.41 38.47 1.54
C CYS A 150 13.58 37.44 0.40
N CYS A 151 14.60 37.69 -0.43
CA CYS A 151 15.36 36.71 -1.23
C CYS A 151 16.57 36.23 -0.37
N CYS A 152 17.33 35.19 -0.68
CA CYS A 152 17.75 34.66 -1.98
C CYS A 152 17.87 33.13 -1.94
#